data_AF-A0A192B1A4-F1
#
_entry.id   AF-A0A192B1A4-F1
#
_cell.length_a   1.000
_cell.length_b   1.000
_cell.length_c   1.000
_cell.angle_alpha   90.00
_cell.angle_beta   90.00
_cell.angle_gamma   90.00
#
_symmetry.space_group_name_H-M   'P 1'
#
loop_
_entity.id
_entity.type
_entity.pdbx_description
1 polymer ?
#
loop_
_entity_poly.entity_id
_entity_poly.type
_entity_poly.pdbx_seq_one_letter_code
_entity_poly.pdbx_strand_id
1 'polypeptide(L)'
;MTAPSSISHEGAAAWLDASVRQYIVELALVGAQHGLKTQARTILQALPSLVPQVEVRQCLHAALLIALGDTVQARTCLARLTDGGEADAVDASAARVLQHWLDATVSSPASSPPAVSSSPEVLPLP
;
A
#
# COMPACT_ATOMS: atom_id res chain seq x y z
N MET A 1 -14.70 33.50 27.42
CA MET A 1 -15.07 32.43 26.47
C MET A 1 -14.03 32.43 25.36
N THR A 2 -13.02 31.58 25.48
CA THR A 2 -11.90 31.47 24.52
C THR A 2 -12.21 30.29 23.60
N ALA A 3 -12.36 30.56 22.30
CA ALA A 3 -12.64 29.53 21.30
C ALA A 3 -11.45 28.55 21.18
N PRO A 4 -11.68 27.24 20.97
CA PRO A 4 -10.61 26.31 20.70
C PRO A 4 -10.03 26.59 19.31
N SER A 5 -8.74 26.94 19.27
CA SER A 5 -7.95 27.10 18.06
C SER A 5 -8.02 25.82 17.24
N SER A 6 -8.74 25.89 16.12
CA SER A 6 -8.76 24.84 15.11
C SER A 6 -7.33 24.72 14.56
N ILE A 7 -6.60 23.69 14.97
CA ILE A 7 -5.29 23.37 14.42
C ILE A 7 -5.54 23.01 12.95
N SER A 8 -5.32 23.97 12.07
CA SER A 8 -5.45 23.79 10.63
C SER A 8 -4.56 22.63 10.20
N HIS A 9 -5.12 21.71 9.42
CA HIS A 9 -4.44 20.55 8.84
C HIS A 9 -3.17 20.93 8.04
N GLU A 10 -3.04 22.21 7.64
CA GLU A 10 -1.83 22.83 7.07
C GLU A 10 -0.62 22.82 8.02
N GLY A 11 -0.80 22.99 9.33
CA GLY A 11 0.30 23.07 10.29
C GLY A 11 1.04 21.75 10.48
N ALA A 12 0.34 20.62 10.32
CA ALA A 12 0.96 19.29 10.39
C ALA A 12 1.82 18.99 9.15
N ALA A 13 1.38 19.43 7.96
CA ALA A 13 2.17 19.32 6.73
C ALA A 13 3.43 20.22 6.76
N ALA A 14 3.40 21.30 7.54
CA ALA A 14 4.54 22.20 7.75
C ALA A 14 5.59 21.66 8.73
N TRP A 15 5.26 20.65 9.56
CA TRP A 15 6.19 20.11 10.57
C TRP A 15 7.09 18.99 10.06
N LEU A 16 6.63 18.21 9.08
CA LEU A 16 7.42 17.15 8.45
C LEU A 16 8.01 17.64 7.14
N ASP A 17 9.33 17.59 6.99
CA ASP A 17 9.97 17.87 5.70
C ASP A 17 9.59 16.82 4.63
N ALA A 18 9.91 17.13 3.37
CA ALA A 18 9.54 16.28 2.24
C ALA A 18 10.16 14.88 2.30
N SER A 19 11.42 14.78 2.76
CA SER A 19 12.13 13.51 2.88
C SER A 19 11.51 12.62 3.95
N VAL A 20 11.12 13.18 5.09
CA VAL A 20 10.45 12.44 6.16
C VAL A 20 9.09 11.91 5.68
N ARG A 21 8.31 12.72 4.94
CA ARG A 21 7.04 12.25 4.37
C ARG A 21 7.25 11.11 3.38
N GLN A 22 8.28 11.19 2.54
CA GLN A 22 8.66 10.11 1.63
C GLN A 22 9.01 8.82 2.40
N TYR A 23 9.85 8.91 3.44
CA TYR A 23 10.22 7.73 4.23
C TYR A 23 9.03 7.07 4.92
N ILE A 24 8.05 7.84 5.38
CA ILE A 24 6.82 7.30 5.97
C ILE A 24 6.05 6.46 4.94
N VAL A 25 5.93 6.94 3.69
CA VAL A 25 5.26 6.20 2.61
C VAL A 25 6.02 4.94 2.22
N GLU A 26 7.35 5.03 2.08
CA GLU A 26 8.19 3.86 1.77
C GLU A 26 8.11 2.80 2.87
N LEU A 27 8.14 3.22 4.15
CA LEU A 27 7.98 2.33 5.28
C LEU A 27 6.61 1.65 5.29
N ALA A 28 5.54 2.33 4.85
CA ALA A 28 4.22 1.71 4.73
C ALA A 28 4.20 0.62 3.65
N LEU A 29 4.85 0.85 2.50
CA LEU A 29 4.94 -0.14 1.41
C LEU A 29 5.68 -1.40 1.87
N VAL A 30 6.86 -1.21 2.45
CA VAL A 30 7.67 -2.31 3.00
C VAL A 30 6.91 -3.00 4.15
N GLY A 31 6.38 -2.21 5.09
CA GLY A 31 5.65 -2.73 6.24
C GLY A 31 4.42 -3.56 5.85
N ALA A 32 3.65 -3.14 4.85
CA ALA A 32 2.50 -3.91 4.35
C ALA A 32 2.91 -5.32 3.90
N GLN A 33 4.02 -5.44 3.17
CA GLN A 33 4.57 -6.71 2.69
C GLN A 33 5.12 -7.58 3.82
N HIS A 34 5.58 -6.97 4.91
CA HIS A 34 6.09 -7.67 6.09
C HIS A 34 5.03 -7.91 7.19
N GLY A 35 3.74 -7.73 6.88
CA GLY A 35 2.65 -8.06 7.80
C GLY A 35 2.23 -6.94 8.76
N LEU A 36 2.82 -5.74 8.66
CA LEU A 36 2.43 -4.54 9.41
C LEU A 36 1.20 -3.86 8.80
N LYS A 37 0.12 -4.64 8.61
CA LYS A 37 -1.08 -4.21 7.87
C LYS A 37 -1.78 -3.03 8.53
N THR A 38 -1.83 -3.00 9.86
CA THR A 38 -2.48 -1.90 10.60
C THR A 38 -1.74 -0.59 10.40
N GLN A 39 -0.42 -0.59 10.52
CA GLN A 39 0.43 0.59 10.34
C GLN A 39 0.35 1.11 8.90
N ALA A 40 0.44 0.21 7.92
CA ALA A 40 0.33 0.55 6.51
C ALA A 40 -1.06 1.12 6.15
N ARG A 41 -2.15 0.60 6.75
CA ARG A 41 -3.50 1.16 6.57
C ARG A 41 -3.66 2.55 7.19
N THR A 42 -3.06 2.79 8.36
CA THR A 42 -3.04 4.13 8.95
C THR A 42 -2.34 5.13 8.04
N ILE A 43 -1.20 4.74 7.45
CA ILE A 43 -0.45 5.60 6.53
C ILE A 43 -1.21 5.79 5.20
N LEU A 44 -1.89 4.76 4.70
CA LEU A 44 -2.77 4.85 3.53
C LEU A 44 -3.83 5.95 3.70
N GLN A 45 -4.45 6.04 4.88
CA GLN A 45 -5.44 7.08 5.20
C GLN A 45 -4.80 8.47 5.31
N ALA A 46 -3.54 8.55 5.73
CA ALA A 46 -2.78 9.80 5.87
C ALA A 46 -2.11 10.26 4.57
N LEU A 47 -2.16 9.49 3.47
CA LEU A 47 -1.55 9.86 2.19
C LEU A 47 -1.87 11.28 1.70
N PRO A 48 -3.11 11.81 1.83
CA PRO A 48 -3.41 13.19 1.42
C PRO A 48 -2.57 14.26 2.12
N SER A 49 -2.15 14.01 3.35
CA SER A 49 -1.32 14.91 4.15
C SER A 49 0.17 14.69 3.88
N LEU A 50 0.56 13.50 3.40
CA LEU A 50 1.95 13.12 3.13
C LEU A 50 2.39 13.47 1.70
N VAL A 51 1.47 13.38 0.74
CA VAL A 51 1.73 13.52 -0.70
C VAL A 51 0.80 14.57 -1.31
N PRO A 52 1.27 15.83 -1.43
CA PRO A 52 0.46 16.93 -1.97
C PRO A 52 0.07 16.72 -3.44
N GLN A 53 0.94 16.11 -4.24
CA GLN A 53 0.69 15.84 -5.66
C GLN A 53 -0.42 14.78 -5.78
N VAL A 54 -1.49 15.08 -6.51
CA VAL A 54 -2.68 14.23 -6.59
C VAL A 54 -2.37 12.95 -7.36
N GLU A 55 -1.61 13.08 -8.44
CA GLU A 55 -1.23 12.05 -9.39
C GLU A 55 -0.36 11.00 -8.70
N VAL A 56 0.71 11.47 -8.05
CA VAL A 56 1.63 10.63 -7.26
C VAL A 56 0.87 9.91 -6.13
N ARG A 57 -0.04 10.61 -5.45
CA ARG A 57 -0.85 10.04 -4.37
C ARG A 57 -1.77 8.92 -4.86
N GLN A 58 -2.39 9.07 -6.02
CA GLN A 58 -3.25 8.03 -6.59
C GLN A 58 -2.46 6.77 -6.95
N CYS A 59 -1.26 6.93 -7.54
CA CYS A 59 -0.35 5.83 -7.79
C CYS A 59 0.09 5.13 -6.49
N LEU A 60 0.48 5.89 -5.47
CA LEU A 60 0.89 5.35 -4.17
C LEU A 60 -0.26 4.67 -3.41
N HIS A 61 -1.48 5.19 -3.56
CA HIS A 61 -2.67 4.57 -2.98
C HIS A 61 -2.91 3.19 -3.60
N ALA A 62 -2.84 3.07 -4.93
CA ALA A 62 -2.93 1.77 -5.61
C ALA A 62 -1.79 0.82 -5.20
N ALA A 63 -0.55 1.31 -5.16
CA ALA A 63 0.62 0.55 -4.73
C ALA A 63 0.47 -0.03 -3.31
N LEU A 64 0.01 0.79 -2.36
CA LEU A 64 -0.21 0.33 -0.98
C LEU A 64 -1.36 -0.68 -0.87
N LEU A 65 -2.44 -0.53 -1.64
CA LEU A 65 -3.50 -1.53 -1.70
C LEU A 65 -3.00 -2.87 -2.22
N ILE A 66 -2.13 -2.87 -3.25
CA ILE A 66 -1.46 -4.09 -3.74
C ILE A 66 -0.61 -4.71 -2.63
N ALA A 67 0.23 -3.90 -1.97
CA ALA A 67 1.10 -4.35 -0.89
C ALA A 67 0.34 -4.92 0.33
N LEU A 68 -0.86 -4.39 0.62
CA LEU A 68 -1.76 -4.87 1.66
C LEU A 68 -2.52 -6.15 1.28
N GLY A 69 -2.49 -6.54 0.01
CA GLY A 69 -3.25 -7.65 -0.55
C GLY A 69 -4.71 -7.30 -0.87
N ASP A 70 -5.10 -6.02 -0.83
CA ASP A 70 -6.45 -5.53 -1.13
C ASP A 70 -6.64 -5.40 -2.65
N THR A 71 -6.47 -6.52 -3.37
CA THR A 71 -6.37 -6.61 -4.85
C THR A 71 -7.60 -6.09 -5.60
N VAL A 72 -8.79 -6.26 -5.03
CA VAL A 72 -10.05 -5.75 -5.60
C VAL A 72 -10.03 -4.22 -5.66
N GLN A 73 -9.70 -3.58 -4.54
CA GLN A 73 -9.64 -2.12 -4.45
C GLN A 73 -8.49 -1.55 -5.29
N ALA A 74 -7.34 -2.26 -5.32
CA ALA A 74 -6.23 -1.88 -6.20
C ALA A 74 -6.67 -1.86 -7.67
N ARG A 75 -7.40 -2.90 -8.13
CA ARG A 75 -7.91 -2.97 -9.51
C ARG A 75 -8.86 -1.82 -9.84
N THR A 76 -9.80 -1.52 -8.94
CA THR A 76 -10.72 -0.38 -9.12
C THR A 76 -9.98 0.95 -9.15
N CYS A 77 -8.95 1.12 -8.30
CA CYS A 77 -8.12 2.33 -8.29
C CYS A 77 -7.35 2.50 -9.60
N LEU A 78 -6.75 1.42 -10.12
CA LEU A 78 -5.99 1.45 -11.37
C LEU A 78 -6.90 1.67 -12.59
N ALA A 79 -8.11 1.11 -12.60
CA ALA A 79 -9.08 1.36 -13.68
C ALA A 79 -9.44 2.85 -13.78
N ARG A 80 -9.63 3.52 -12.63
CA ARG A 80 -9.92 4.96 -12.58
C ARG A 80 -8.74 5.81 -13.08
N LEU A 81 -7.51 5.39 -12.78
CA LEU A 81 -6.29 6.03 -13.28
C LEU A 81 -6.17 5.95 -14.81
N THR A 82 -6.67 4.86 -15.42
CA THR A 82 -6.61 4.67 -16.87
C THR A 82 -7.80 5.24 -17.63
N ASP A 83 -8.96 5.41 -16.99
CA ASP A 83 -10.20 5.87 -17.61
C ASP A 83 -10.34 7.41 -17.60
N GLY A 84 -9.71 8.10 -16.64
CA GLY A 84 -9.60 9.55 -16.65
C GLY A 84 -8.66 9.99 -17.77
N GLY A 85 -9.20 10.27 -18.96
CA GLY A 85 -8.47 10.58 -20.21
C GLY A 85 -7.49 11.77 -20.21
N GLU A 86 -7.14 12.30 -19.04
CA GLU A 86 -6.07 13.28 -18.78
C GLU A 86 -4.97 12.66 -17.90
N ALA A 87 -4.71 11.35 -18.07
CA ALA A 87 -3.52 10.75 -17.49
C ALA A 87 -2.31 11.25 -18.29
N ASP A 88 -1.41 12.00 -17.64
CA ASP A 88 -0.12 12.34 -18.21
C ASP A 88 0.60 11.04 -18.63
N ALA A 89 1.48 11.10 -19.63
CA ALA A 89 2.19 9.94 -20.14
C ALA A 89 2.94 9.18 -19.03
N VAL A 90 3.39 9.91 -18.00
CA VAL A 90 4.02 9.37 -16.79
C VAL A 90 3.03 8.54 -15.97
N ASP A 91 1.81 9.02 -15.75
CA ASP A 91 0.76 8.32 -14.99
C ASP A 91 0.32 7.04 -15.69
N ALA A 92 0.20 7.08 -17.02
CA ALA A 92 -0.11 5.90 -17.83
C ALA A 92 0.99 4.83 -17.72
N SER A 93 2.27 5.23 -17.65
CA SER A 93 3.38 4.29 -17.47
C SER A 93 3.39 3.66 -16.07
N ALA A 94 3.18 4.47 -15.02
CA ALA A 94 3.15 4.02 -13.63
C ALA A 94 1.97 3.07 -13.39
N ALA A 95 0.78 3.41 -13.91
CA ALA A 95 -0.39 2.55 -13.84
C ALA A 95 -0.15 1.18 -14.48
N ARG A 96 0.53 1.10 -15.64
CA ARG A 96 0.89 -0.19 -16.26
C ARG A 96 1.83 -1.03 -15.39
N VAL A 97 2.84 -0.41 -14.78
CA VAL A 97 3.75 -1.12 -13.86
C VAL A 97 2.98 -1.66 -12.65
N LEU A 98 2.10 -0.86 -12.07
CA LEU A 98 1.27 -1.27 -10.93
C LEU A 98 0.28 -2.38 -11.31
N GLN A 99 -0.27 -2.37 -12.53
CA GLN A 99 -1.10 -3.48 -13.03
C GLN A 99 -0.29 -4.77 -13.14
N HIS A 100 0.93 -4.72 -13.67
CA HIS A 100 1.79 -5.91 -13.75
C HIS A 100 2.13 -6.44 -12.36
N TRP A 101 2.39 -5.56 -11.40
CA TRP A 101 2.61 -5.96 -10.01
C TRP A 101 1.35 -6.60 -9.41
N LEU A 102 0.17 -6.01 -9.60
CA LEU A 102 -1.09 -6.57 -9.14
C LEU A 102 -1.31 -7.98 -9.71
N ASP A 103 -1.12 -8.17 -11.00
CA ASP A 103 -1.29 -9.47 -11.64
C ASP A 103 -0.29 -10.51 -11.13
N ALA A 104 0.96 -10.10 -10.84
CA ALA A 104 1.95 -10.96 -10.18
C ALA A 104 1.55 -11.34 -8.74
N THR A 105 0.97 -10.42 -7.97
CA THR A 105 0.48 -10.72 -6.60
C THR A 105 -0.72 -11.66 -6.59
N VAL A 106 -1.60 -11.58 -7.58
CA VAL A 106 -2.76 -12.49 -7.73
C VAL A 106 -2.31 -13.86 -8.21
N SER A 107 -1.29 -13.92 -9.07
CA SER A 107 -0.76 -15.17 -9.62
C SER A 107 0.13 -15.93 -8.63
N SER A 108 0.65 -15.27 -7.59
CA SER A 108 1.44 -15.91 -6.55
C SER A 108 0.51 -16.65 -5.58
N PRO A 109 0.49 -18.00 -5.55
CA PRO A 109 -0.22 -18.70 -4.50
C PRO A 109 0.43 -18.32 -3.18
N ALA A 110 -0.30 -17.60 -2.34
CA ALA A 110 0.11 -17.24 -0.99
C ALA A 110 0.82 -18.44 -0.36
N SER A 111 2.07 -18.23 0.04
CA SER A 111 2.96 -19.22 0.65
C SER A 111 2.17 -20.12 1.61
N SER A 112 1.75 -21.28 1.11
CA SER A 112 1.19 -22.31 1.96
C SER A 112 2.32 -22.70 2.91
N PRO A 113 2.09 -22.74 4.24
CA PRO A 113 3.11 -23.26 5.12
C PRO A 113 3.49 -24.66 4.61
N PRO A 114 4.78 -25.04 4.57
CA PRO A 114 5.13 -26.40 4.22
C PRO A 114 4.36 -27.30 5.17
N ALA A 115 3.55 -28.19 4.61
CA ALA A 115 2.86 -29.21 5.40
C ALA A 115 3.95 -30.00 6.11
N VAL A 116 4.17 -29.68 7.38
CA VAL A 116 4.96 -30.52 8.28
C VAL A 116 4.19 -31.83 8.36
N SER A 117 4.64 -32.80 7.58
CA SER A 117 4.19 -34.18 7.64
C SER A 117 4.61 -34.72 9.00
N SER A 118 3.78 -34.49 10.01
CA SER A 118 3.84 -35.22 11.27
C SER A 118 3.39 -36.65 11.01
N SER A 119 4.30 -37.48 10.51
CA SER A 119 4.19 -38.94 10.67
C SER A 119 4.96 -39.34 11.93
N PRO A 120 4.30 -39.80 13.01
CA PRO A 120 5.00 -40.51 14.06
C PRO A 120 5.35 -41.91 13.53
N GLU A 121 6.64 -42.12 13.25
CA GLU A 121 7.17 -43.44 12.92
C GLU A 121 7.12 -44.32 14.17
N VAL A 122 6.10 -45.16 14.26
CA VAL A 122 5.97 -46.19 15.31
C VAL A 122 6.85 -47.37 14.89
N LEU A 123 8.01 -47.50 15.55
CA LEU A 123 8.92 -48.65 15.47
C LEU A 123 8.27 -49.89 16.13
N PRO A 124 8.22 -51.07 15.47
CA PRO A 124 7.88 -52.32 16.14
C PRO A 124 9.12 -52.93 16.83
N LEU A 125 8.92 -53.37 18.07
CA LEU A 125 9.88 -54.09 18.91
C LEU A 125 10.14 -55.53 18.40
N PRO A 126 11.35 -56.08 18.57
CA PRO A 126 11.57 -57.52 18.66
C PRO A 126 11.24 -58.11 20.04
#